data_AF-A0A1Q7DDX9-F1
#
_entry.id   AF-A0A1Q7DDX9-F1
#
_cell.length_a   1.000
_cell.length_b   1.000
_cell.length_c   1.000
_cell.angle_alpha   90.00
_cell.angle_beta   90.00
_cell.angle_gamma   90.00
#
_symmetry.space_group_name_H-M   'P 1'
#
loop_
_entity.id
_entity.type
_entity.pdbx_description
1 polymer ?
#
loop_
_entity_poly.entity_id
_entity_poly.type
_entity_poly.pdbx_seq_one_letter_code
_entity_poly.pdbx_strand_id
1 'polypeptide(L)'
;MHGTIFIFLEQFAGDQLGSGAWEGMLKAGRLDGRVFSADQAYEDADLVALVGAASAATKVPSSELLGRFGEWLVPDLLSLYSYLIRPEWDVLDLLLNTERMIHQAVRLGAWRGHHPRPGPPLRHPGRGEPTHLHAHRGPVLQDRRQGARIA
;
A
#
# COMPACT_ATOMS: atom_id res chain seq x y z
N MET A 1 0.87 12.30 16.22
CA MET A 1 0.91 11.47 14.99
C MET A 1 2.10 11.82 14.09
N HIS A 2 2.86 10.85 13.58
CA HIS A 2 3.96 11.11 12.61
C HIS A 2 3.41 11.46 11.21
N GLY A 3 4.01 12.43 10.52
CA GLY A 3 3.52 12.98 9.25
C GLY A 3 3.37 11.97 8.11
N THR A 4 4.24 10.97 8.09
CA THR A 4 4.10 9.71 7.34
C THR A 4 2.68 9.18 7.23
N ILE A 5 1.95 9.15 8.34
CA ILE A 5 0.61 8.56 8.39
C ILE A 5 -0.36 9.37 7.54
N PHE A 6 -0.17 10.69 7.46
CA PHE A 6 -0.96 11.56 6.60
C PHE A 6 -0.62 11.40 5.11
N ILE A 7 0.66 11.21 4.78
CA ILE A 7 1.08 10.90 3.40
C ILE A 7 0.42 9.61 2.91
N PHE A 8 0.37 8.58 3.75
CA PHE A 8 -0.33 7.35 3.42
C PHE A 8 -1.83 7.51 3.36
N LEU A 9 -2.42 8.30 4.27
CA LEU A 9 -3.86 8.54 4.24
C LEU A 9 -4.28 9.29 2.97
N GLU A 10 -3.46 10.22 2.49
CA GLU A 10 -3.65 10.91 1.21
C GLU A 10 -3.61 9.94 0.03
N GLN A 11 -2.61 9.06 -0.03
CA GLN A 11 -2.50 8.03 -1.06
C GLN A 11 -3.68 7.05 -1.02
N PHE A 12 -4.02 6.55 0.17
CA PHE A 12 -5.19 5.70 0.39
C PHE A 12 -6.48 6.39 -0.08
N ALA A 13 -6.66 7.68 0.21
CA ALA A 13 -7.81 8.44 -0.23
C ALA A 13 -7.89 8.49 -1.76
N GLY A 14 -6.78 8.77 -2.44
CA GLY A 14 -6.71 8.74 -3.90
C GLY A 14 -7.02 7.37 -4.49
N ASP A 15 -6.42 6.31 -3.96
CA ASP A 15 -6.52 4.94 -4.47
C ASP A 15 -7.89 4.30 -4.20
N GLN A 16 -8.47 4.52 -3.02
CA GLN A 16 -9.63 3.78 -2.53
C GLN A 16 -10.93 4.60 -2.49
N LEU A 17 -10.82 5.93 -2.39
CA LEU A 17 -11.98 6.82 -2.27
C LEU A 17 -12.17 7.69 -3.52
N GLY A 18 -11.15 7.73 -4.39
CA GLY A 18 -11.20 8.38 -5.70
C GLY A 18 -10.48 9.72 -5.77
N SER A 19 -10.33 10.23 -6.98
CA SER A 19 -9.71 11.54 -7.25
C SER A 19 -10.46 12.66 -6.54
N GLY A 20 -9.75 13.54 -5.83
CA GLY A 20 -10.36 14.67 -5.10
C GLY A 20 -10.82 14.31 -3.68
N ALA A 21 -10.72 13.04 -3.27
CA ALA A 21 -11.16 12.62 -1.94
C ALA A 21 -10.32 13.28 -0.83
N TRP A 22 -9.01 13.40 -1.04
CA TRP A 22 -8.11 14.04 -0.09
C TRP A 22 -8.44 15.51 0.15
N GLU A 23 -8.63 16.28 -0.91
CA GLU A 23 -9.03 17.69 -0.84
C GLU A 23 -10.40 17.84 -0.17
N GLY A 24 -11.34 16.93 -0.47
CA GLY A 24 -12.63 16.86 0.20
C GLY A 24 -12.50 16.60 1.70
N MET A 25 -11.61 15.69 2.11
CA MET A 25 -11.33 15.38 3.51
C MET A 25 -10.72 16.57 4.24
N LEU A 26 -9.72 17.24 3.65
CA LEU A 26 -9.12 18.45 4.22
C LEU A 26 -10.18 19.52 4.48
N LYS A 27 -11.02 19.78 3.48
CA LYS A 27 -12.08 20.79 3.58
C LYS A 27 -13.12 20.47 4.64
N ALA A 28 -13.65 19.25 4.62
CA ALA A 28 -14.64 18.84 5.61
C ALA A 28 -14.06 18.75 7.03
N GLY A 29 -12.77 18.42 7.15
CA GLY A 29 -12.02 18.39 8.40
C GLY A 29 -11.58 19.77 8.92
N ARG A 30 -11.85 20.87 8.20
CA ARG A 30 -11.37 22.23 8.51
C ARG A 30 -9.83 22.32 8.55
N LEU A 31 -9.18 21.57 7.69
CA LEU A 31 -7.73 21.51 7.49
C LEU A 31 -7.35 22.04 6.10
N ASP A 32 -8.21 22.85 5.49
CA ASP A 32 -7.97 23.48 4.19
C ASP A 32 -6.60 24.18 4.15
N GLY A 33 -5.85 23.96 3.06
CA GLY A 33 -4.54 24.58 2.87
C GLY A 33 -3.40 24.02 3.73
N ARG A 34 -3.68 23.03 4.59
CA ARG A 34 -2.64 22.35 5.36
C ARG A 34 -1.86 21.39 4.47
N VAL A 35 -0.54 21.41 4.63
CA VAL A 35 0.39 20.51 3.94
C VAL A 35 1.09 19.65 4.98
N PHE A 36 1.06 18.34 4.79
CA PHE A 36 1.71 17.39 5.67
C PHE A 36 3.07 16.97 5.09
N SER A 37 4.07 16.86 5.97
CA SER A 37 5.42 16.44 5.62
C SER A 37 5.81 15.24 6.46
N ALA A 38 6.52 14.28 5.85
CA ALA A 38 6.90 13.03 6.50
C ALA A 38 7.85 13.23 7.71
N ASP A 39 8.59 14.34 7.76
CA ASP A 39 9.58 14.64 8.80
C ASP A 39 9.01 15.40 10.01
N GLN A 40 7.70 15.65 10.04
CA GLN A 40 7.04 16.41 11.10
C GLN A 40 6.08 15.53 11.90
N ALA A 41 5.73 16.01 13.10
CA ALA A 41 4.67 15.45 13.93
C ALA A 41 3.47 16.41 13.96
N TYR A 42 2.28 15.85 14.03
CA TYR A 42 1.00 16.56 14.03
C TYR A 42 0.11 16.03 15.16
N GLU A 43 -0.96 16.76 15.47
CA GLU A 43 -1.93 16.37 16.48
C GLU A 43 -2.72 15.15 16.02
N ASP A 44 -3.00 14.22 16.93
CA ASP A 44 -3.82 13.03 16.62
C ASP A 44 -5.25 13.43 16.21
N ALA A 45 -5.74 14.57 16.74
CA ALA A 45 -7.02 15.16 16.39
C ALA A 45 -7.14 15.48 14.89
N ASP A 46 -6.04 15.80 14.20
CA ASP A 46 -6.05 16.08 12.77
C ASP A 46 -6.37 14.80 11.98
N LEU A 47 -5.80 13.66 12.38
CA LEU A 47 -6.08 12.37 11.76
C LEU A 47 -7.53 11.96 12.00
N VAL A 48 -8.02 12.13 13.24
CA VAL A 48 -9.42 11.85 13.60
C VAL A 48 -10.38 12.71 12.77
N ALA A 49 -10.08 13.99 12.57
CA ALA A 49 -10.89 14.88 11.75
C ALA A 49 -10.96 14.42 10.29
N LEU A 50 -9.83 14.02 9.69
CA LEU A 50 -9.77 13.53 8.32
C LEU A 50 -10.54 12.22 8.13
N VAL A 51 -10.38 11.26 9.04
CA VAL A 51 -11.10 9.98 8.99
C VAL A 51 -12.61 10.20 9.24
N GLY A 52 -12.97 11.13 10.13
CA GLY A 52 -14.36 11.53 10.34
C GLY A 52 -14.98 12.16 9.09
N ALA A 53 -14.24 13.03 8.39
CA ALA A 53 -14.66 13.62 7.12
C ALA A 53 -14.88 12.56 6.03
N ALA A 54 -13.94 11.63 5.87
CA ALA A 54 -14.07 10.50 4.95
C ALA A 54 -15.29 9.62 5.29
N SER A 55 -15.51 9.35 6.57
CA SER A 55 -16.67 8.59 7.05
C SER A 55 -17.99 9.28 6.70
N ALA A 56 -18.09 10.58 6.95
CA ALA A 56 -19.29 11.36 6.65
C ALA A 56 -19.60 11.41 5.14
N ALA A 57 -18.57 11.50 4.30
CA ALA A 57 -18.69 11.56 2.84
C ALA A 57 -19.08 10.21 2.23
N THR A 58 -18.45 9.13 2.69
CA THR A 58 -18.65 7.77 2.14
C THR A 58 -19.79 7.00 2.79
N LYS A 59 -20.28 7.46 3.95
CA LYS A 59 -21.22 6.73 4.82
C LYS A 59 -20.68 5.40 5.36
N VAL A 60 -19.37 5.20 5.30
CA VAL A 60 -18.68 4.06 5.89
C VAL A 60 -18.25 4.43 7.32
N PRO A 61 -18.46 3.58 8.34
CA PRO A 61 -18.01 3.86 9.70
C PRO A 61 -16.50 4.12 9.78
N SER A 62 -16.07 5.09 10.59
CA SER A 62 -14.65 5.40 10.79
C SER A 62 -13.81 4.18 11.18
N SER A 63 -14.35 3.26 11.97
CA SER A 63 -13.68 2.01 12.35
C SER A 63 -13.38 1.11 11.16
N GLU A 64 -14.31 1.02 10.20
CA GLU A 64 -14.13 0.23 8.98
C GLU A 64 -13.13 0.90 8.04
N LEU A 65 -13.19 2.23 7.91
CA LEU A 65 -12.20 2.99 7.14
C LEU A 65 -10.79 2.83 7.70
N LEU A 66 -10.63 2.87 9.03
CA LEU A 66 -9.35 2.62 9.68
C LEU A 66 -8.85 1.19 9.46
N GLY A 67 -9.75 0.20 9.48
CA GLY A 67 -9.43 -1.19 9.13
C GLY A 67 -8.91 -1.32 7.69
N ARG A 68 -9.66 -0.76 6.73
CA ARG A 68 -9.28 -0.73 5.30
C ARG A 68 -7.97 0.02 5.07
N PHE A 69 -7.76 1.13 5.77
CA PHE A 69 -6.52 1.89 5.71
C PHE A 69 -5.34 1.06 6.23
N GLY A 70 -5.50 0.38 7.37
CA GLY A 70 -4.48 -0.51 7.92
C GLY A 70 -4.15 -1.67 6.97
N GLU A 71 -5.15 -2.35 6.42
CA GLU A 71 -4.94 -3.44 5.45
C GLU A 71 -4.21 -2.97 4.18
N TRP A 72 -4.53 -1.77 3.69
CA TRP A 72 -3.86 -1.17 2.54
C TRP A 72 -2.41 -0.75 2.86
N LEU A 73 -2.17 -0.28 4.08
CA LEU A 73 -0.89 0.25 4.55
C LEU A 73 0.14 -0.84 4.91
N VAL A 74 -0.31 -1.94 5.52
CA VAL A 74 0.55 -2.98 6.09
C VAL A 74 1.56 -3.58 5.10
N PRO A 75 1.21 -3.91 3.84
CA PRO A 75 2.17 -4.46 2.88
C PRO A 75 3.41 -3.59 2.68
N ASP A 76 3.23 -2.27 2.56
CA ASP A 76 4.33 -1.32 2.37
C ASP A 76 5.16 -1.19 3.66
N LEU A 77 4.51 -1.19 4.82
CA LEU A 77 5.22 -1.21 6.10
C LEU A 77 6.07 -2.46 6.27
N LEU A 78 5.54 -3.64 5.97
CA LEU A 78 6.27 -4.90 6.08
C LEU A 78 7.45 -4.95 5.11
N SER A 79 7.30 -4.40 3.90
CA SER A 79 8.38 -4.29 2.93
C SER A 79 9.51 -3.38 3.44
N LEU A 80 9.16 -2.17 3.89
CA LEU A 80 10.11 -1.17 4.37
C LEU A 80 10.86 -1.60 5.64
N TYR A 81 10.19 -2.34 6.52
CA TYR A 81 10.73 -2.76 7.82
C TYR A 81 11.05 -4.25 7.87
N SER A 82 11.11 -4.93 6.74
CA SER A 82 11.47 -6.35 6.65
C SER A 82 12.77 -6.68 7.39
N TYR A 83 13.74 -5.75 7.42
CA TYR A 83 15.00 -5.92 8.16
C TYR A 83 14.84 -5.93 9.70
N LEU A 84 13.73 -5.41 10.23
CA LEU A 84 13.38 -5.45 11.66
C LEU A 84 12.63 -6.73 12.03
N ILE A 85 12.11 -7.45 11.03
CA ILE A 85 11.33 -8.68 11.19
C ILE A 85 12.27 -9.87 11.17
N ARG A 86 12.21 -10.68 12.22
CA ARG A 86 13.03 -11.90 12.28
C ARG A 86 12.36 -13.01 11.45
N PRO A 87 13.12 -13.79 10.67
CA PRO A 87 12.55 -14.81 9.80
C PRO A 87 11.93 -15.98 10.58
N GLU A 88 12.25 -16.13 11.87
CA GLU A 88 11.66 -17.17 12.73
C GLU A 88 10.30 -16.77 13.33
N TRP A 89 9.87 -15.52 13.17
CA TRP A 89 8.62 -15.04 13.77
C TRP A 89 7.40 -15.54 13.03
N ASP A 90 6.42 -16.02 13.79
CA ASP A 90 5.05 -16.17 13.30
C ASP A 90 4.28 -14.84 13.36
N VAL A 91 2.99 -14.88 12.99
CA VAL A 91 2.13 -13.67 13.00
C VAL A 91 1.95 -13.13 14.42
N LEU A 92 1.85 -14.00 15.43
CA LEU A 92 1.67 -13.58 16.81
C LEU A 92 2.97 -12.94 17.34
N ASP A 93 4.13 -13.50 17.03
CA ASP A 93 5.43 -12.93 17.34
C ASP A 93 5.59 -11.53 16.73
N LEU A 94 5.19 -11.36 15.47
CA LEU A 94 5.20 -10.06 14.80
C LEU A 94 4.34 -9.04 15.56
N LEU A 95 3.11 -9.41 15.92
CA LEU A 95 2.19 -8.54 16.68
C LEU A 95 2.73 -8.18 18.06
N LEU A 96 3.27 -9.16 18.79
CA LEU A 96 3.87 -8.96 20.11
C LEU A 96 5.12 -8.05 20.06
N ASN A 97 5.83 -8.03 18.93
CA ASN A 97 7.02 -7.20 18.74
C ASN A 97 6.74 -5.87 18.03
N THR A 98 5.50 -5.62 17.60
CA THR A 98 5.13 -4.45 16.76
C THR A 98 5.46 -3.13 17.43
N GLU A 99 5.07 -2.92 18.69
CA GLU A 99 5.35 -1.67 19.41
C GLU A 99 6.86 -1.36 19.48
N ARG A 100 7.67 -2.38 19.80
CA ARG A 100 9.12 -2.25 19.86
C ARG A 100 9.72 -1.88 18.51
N MET A 101 9.24 -2.52 17.43
CA MET A 101 9.72 -2.25 16.08
C MET A 101 9.31 -0.87 15.57
N ILE A 102 8.06 -0.45 15.76
CA ILE A 102 7.56 0.86 15.33
C ILE A 102 8.40 1.98 15.94
N HIS A 103 8.73 1.87 17.24
CA HIS A 103 9.59 2.85 17.89
C HIS A 103 11.02 2.88 17.32
N GLN A 104 11.58 1.74 16.91
CA GLN A 104 12.90 1.69 16.26
C GLN A 104 12.86 2.27 14.84
N ALA A 105 11.85 1.89 14.09
CA ALA A 105 11.55 2.34 12.73
C ALA A 105 11.44 3.87 12.60
N VAL A 106 10.69 4.50 13.51
CA VAL A 106 10.53 5.97 13.54
C VAL A 106 11.85 6.67 13.90
N ARG A 107 12.61 6.12 14.86
CA ARG A 107 13.89 6.72 15.30
C ARG A 107 15.00 6.65 14.24
N LEU A 108 15.02 5.61 13.40
CA LEU A 108 16.08 5.41 12.41
C LEU A 108 15.97 6.35 11.21
N GLY A 109 14.88 7.12 11.08
CA GLY A 109 14.69 7.99 9.92
C GLY A 109 14.63 7.23 8.59
N ALA A 110 14.40 5.91 8.63
CA ALA A 110 14.23 5.03 7.47
C ALA A 110 13.03 5.46 6.58
N TRP A 111 12.25 6.41 7.08
CA TRP A 111 11.15 7.10 6.42
C TRP A 111 11.56 8.34 5.62
N ARG A 112 12.75 8.32 4.99
CA ARG A 112 13.14 9.31 3.99
C ARG A 112 13.00 8.73 2.58
N GLY A 113 11.80 8.82 2.02
CA GLY A 113 11.64 9.07 0.57
C GLY A 113 11.67 7.91 -0.42
N HIS A 114 11.56 6.64 -0.02
CA HIS A 114 11.36 5.54 -0.99
C HIS A 114 10.12 4.71 -0.67
N HIS A 115 9.02 5.02 -1.36
CA HIS A 115 7.85 4.14 -1.45
C HIS A 115 7.88 3.36 -2.76
N PRO A 116 8.13 2.03 -2.74
CA PRO A 116 7.77 1.21 -3.88
C PRO A 116 6.24 1.22 -4.02
N ARG A 117 5.72 1.33 -5.25
CA ARG A 117 4.27 1.25 -5.50
C ARG A 117 3.73 -0.07 -4.91
N PRO A 118 2.54 -0.06 -4.28
CA PRO A 118 1.93 -1.30 -3.82
C PRO A 118 1.78 -2.24 -5.02
N GLY A 119 2.22 -3.48 -4.82
CA GLY A 119 2.00 -4.55 -5.79
C GLY A 119 0.50 -4.74 -6.06
N PRO A 120 0.11 -5.31 -7.20
CA PRO A 120 -1.30 -5.56 -7.49
C PRO A 120 -1.95 -6.36 -6.35
N PRO A 121 -3.22 -6.09 -6.01
CA PRO A 121 -3.89 -6.74 -4.89
C PRO A 121 -3.83 -8.26 -5.06
N LEU A 122 -3.44 -8.96 -3.98
CA LEU A 122 -3.46 -10.40 -3.94
C LEU A 122 -4.92 -10.86 -4.16
N ARG A 123 -5.19 -11.51 -5.30
CA ARG A 123 -6.49 -12.15 -5.55
C ARG A 123 -6.71 -13.21 -4.48
N HIS A 124 -7.78 -13.05 -3.68
CA HIS A 124 -8.27 -14.12 -2.82
C HIS A 124 -8.60 -15.36 -3.68
N PRO A 125 -8.16 -16.57 -3.29
CA PRO A 125 -8.50 -17.79 -4.00
C PRO A 125 -9.97 -18.12 -3.71
N GLY A 126 -10.85 -17.79 -4.65
CA GLY A 126 -12.29 -18.03 -4.54
C GLY A 126 -12.85 -18.71 -5.78
N ARG A 127 -13.18 -20.00 -5.61
CA ARG A 127 -14.07 -20.85 -6.43
C ARG A 127 -13.69 -21.06 -7.90
N GLY A 128 -13.28 -22.30 -8.18
CA GLY A 128 -12.98 -22.77 -9.52
C GLY A 128 -14.22 -22.94 -10.42
N GLU A 129 -13.93 -23.06 -11.71
CA GLU A 129 -14.68 -23.71 -12.79
C GLU A 129 -13.74 -23.73 -14.04
N PRO A 130 -13.97 -24.60 -15.03
CA PRO A 130 -12.97 -25.59 -15.40
C PRO A 130 -12.01 -25.21 -16.53
N THR A 131 -10.89 -25.91 -16.50
CA THR A 131 -9.76 -25.90 -17.42
C THR A 131 -10.19 -26.19 -18.86
N HIS A 132 -10.08 -25.20 -19.76
CA HIS A 132 -9.95 -25.49 -21.18
C HIS A 132 -8.48 -25.77 -21.51
N LEU A 133 -8.13 -27.04 -21.40
CA LEU A 133 -6.88 -27.62 -21.88
C LEU A 133 -6.77 -27.39 -23.40
N HIS A 134 -6.02 -26.36 -23.83
CA HIS A 134 -5.61 -26.25 -25.23
C HIS A 134 -4.35 -27.10 -25.43
N ALA A 135 -4.56 -28.29 -26.00
CA ALA A 135 -3.52 -29.20 -26.40
C ALA A 135 -2.58 -28.54 -27.43
N HIS A 136 -1.30 -28.51 -27.08
CA HIS A 136 -0.20 -28.07 -27.94
C HIS A 136 -0.09 -29.01 -29.16
N ARG A 137 -0.42 -28.51 -30.36
CA ARG A 137 0.00 -29.13 -31.63
C ARG A 137 1.22 -28.35 -32.13
N GLY A 138 2.40 -28.97 -32.14
CA GLY A 138 3.47 -28.56 -33.07
C GLY A 138 3.13 -29.01 -34.51
N PRO A 139 4.04 -28.91 -35.49
CA PRO A 139 5.37 -28.28 -35.52
C PRO A 139 5.49 -27.26 -36.69
N VAL A 140 6.68 -26.70 -36.93
CA VAL A 140 7.32 -26.65 -38.27
C VAL A 140 8.71 -26.03 -38.14
N LEU A 141 9.71 -26.80 -38.56
CA LEU A 141 11.09 -26.37 -38.79
C LEU A 141 11.11 -25.26 -39.85
N GLN A 142 11.91 -24.22 -39.63
CA GLN A 142 12.46 -23.46 -40.75
C GLN A 142 13.98 -23.26 -40.57
N ASP A 143 14.69 -24.12 -41.29
CA ASP A 143 16.13 -24.11 -41.55
C ASP A 143 16.55 -22.77 -42.17
N ARG A 144 17.47 -22.04 -41.53
CA ARG A 144 18.19 -20.92 -42.13
C ARG A 144 19.65 -21.32 -42.30
N ARG A 145 19.97 -21.84 -43.49
CA ARG A 145 21.35 -21.93 -43.98
C ARG A 145 21.85 -20.53 -44.35
N GLN A 146 22.87 -20.08 -43.63
CA GLN A 146 23.82 -19.05 -44.09
C GLN A 146 24.75 -19.67 -45.14
N GLY A 147 25.05 -18.92 -46.22
CA GLY A 147 26.09 -19.32 -47.16
C GLY A 147 26.11 -18.55 -48.48
N ALA A 148 27.04 -17.59 -48.56
CA ALA A 148 27.79 -17.15 -49.73
C ALA A 148 27.08 -16.44 -50.91
N ARG A 149 27.50 -15.19 -51.15
CA ARG A 149 27.96 -14.67 -52.46
C ARG A 149 28.43 -13.22 -52.32
N ILE A 150 29.73 -12.98 -52.47
CA ILE A 150 30.26 -11.74 -53.07
C ILE A 150 31.41 -12.18 -53.97
N ALA A 151 31.30 -11.83 -55.25
CA ALA A 151 32.37 -11.83 -56.23
C ALA A 151 32.82 -10.38 -56.43
#